data_AF-A0A6C0BI96-F1
#
_entry.id   AF-A0A6C0BI96-F1
#
_cell.length_a   1.000
_cell.length_b   1.000
_cell.length_c   1.000
_cell.angle_alpha   90.00
_cell.angle_beta   90.00
_cell.angle_gamma   90.00
#
_symmetry.space_group_name_H-M   'P 1'
#
loop_
_entity.id
_entity.type
_entity.pdbx_description
1 polymer ?
#
loop_
_entity_poly.entity_id
_entity_poly.type
_entity_poly.pdbx_seq_one_letter_code
_entity_poly.pdbx_strand_id
1 'polypeptide(L)' 'MIQHFRILPFLAGIVIGVLFLYTWKDEPLILMKYPHPSNVDGRVYRDKNGVCYKYSSNEVNCDTNEKTLKQYPLQ' A
#
# COMPACT_ATOMS: atom_id res chain seq x y z
N MET A 1 35.20 -21.20 28.07
CA MET A 1 33.81 -21.72 28.00
C MET A 1 33.24 -21.84 26.58
N ILE A 2 34.02 -21.73 25.48
CA ILE A 2 33.50 -21.76 24.09
C ILE A 2 34.01 -22.99 23.29
N GLN A 3 34.54 -24.01 23.98
CA GLN A 3 35.28 -25.13 23.38
C GLN A 3 34.47 -26.00 22.40
N HIS A 4 33.12 -25.88 22.39
CA HIS A 4 32.23 -26.71 21.56
C HIS A 4 31.46 -25.89 20.50
N PHE A 5 31.81 -24.62 20.31
CA PHE A 5 31.10 -23.78 19.34
C PHE A 5 31.62 -24.03 17.92
N ARG A 6 30.79 -24.67 17.10
CA ARG A 6 31.08 -24.89 15.69
C ARG A 6 30.57 -23.71 14.87
N ILE A 7 31.49 -22.91 14.34
CA ILE A 7 31.20 -21.69 13.57
C ILE A 7 30.44 -22.00 12.27
N LEU A 8 30.73 -23.14 11.63
CA LEU A 8 30.11 -23.53 10.36
C LEU A 8 28.58 -23.74 10.45
N PRO A 9 28.04 -24.59 11.34
CA PRO A 9 26.59 -24.73 11.50
C PRO A 9 25.94 -23.46 12.04
N PHE A 10 26.66 -22.64 12.82
CA PHE A 10 26.16 -21.34 13.29
C PHE A 10 25.93 -20.36 12.14
N LEU A 11 26.92 -20.19 11.25
CA LEU A 11 26.79 -19.37 10.06
C LEU A 11 25.70 -19.89 9.12
N ALA A 12 25.62 -21.22 8.93
CA ALA A 12 24.55 -21.82 8.14
C ALA A 12 23.16 -21.50 8.71
N GLY A 13 23.00 -21.58 10.03
CA GLY A 13 21.75 -21.20 10.71
C GLY A 13 21.38 -19.73 10.50
N ILE A 14 22.36 -18.82 10.56
CA ILE A 14 22.14 -17.38 10.29
C ILE A 14 21.68 -17.17 8.85
N VAL A 15 22.35 -17.79 7.87
CA VAL A 15 22.00 -17.66 6.45
C VAL A 15 20.57 -18.16 6.19
N ILE A 16 20.21 -19.31 6.76
CA ILE A 16 18.86 -19.88 6.63
C ILE A 16 17.82 -18.96 7.30
N GLY A 17 18.12 -18.44 8.49
CA GLY A 17 17.21 -17.52 9.20
C GLY A 17 16.97 -16.22 8.43
N VAL A 18 18.02 -15.64 7.84
CA VAL A 18 17.90 -14.44 7.01
C VAL A 18 17.09 -14.74 5.75
N LEU A 19 17.38 -15.83 5.04
CA LEU A 19 16.60 -16.27 3.87
C LEU A 19 15.12 -16.41 4.21
N PHE A 20 14.82 -17.03 5.35
CA PHE A 20 13.47 -17.25 5.80
C PHE A 20 12.71 -15.93 6.05
N LEU A 21 13.33 -14.97 6.73
CA LEU A 21 12.77 -13.63 6.93
C LEU A 21 12.54 -12.88 5.61
N TYR A 22 13.42 -13.06 4.61
CA TYR A 22 13.23 -12.48 3.29
C TYR A 22 12.05 -13.10 2.52
N THR A 23 11.82 -14.40 2.70
CA THR A 23 10.70 -15.10 2.05
C THR A 23 9.38 -14.93 2.79
N TRP A 24 9.43 -14.69 4.10
CA TRP A 24 8.25 -14.50 4.93
C TRP A 24 7.79 -13.05 4.83
N LYS A 25 7.05 -12.76 3.76
CA LYS A 25 6.47 -11.44 3.53
C LYS A 25 5.07 -11.40 4.15
N ASP A 26 4.82 -10.40 4.99
CA ASP A 26 3.48 -10.16 5.54
C ASP A 26 2.49 -9.83 4.43
N GLU A 27 1.22 -10.19 4.64
CA GLU A 27 0.14 -9.84 3.73
C GLU A 27 0.04 -8.32 3.59
N PRO A 28 -0.05 -7.78 2.37
CA PRO A 28 -0.15 -6.35 2.18
C PRO A 28 -1.45 -5.84 2.80
N LEU A 29 -1.36 -4.79 3.62
CA LEU A 29 -2.52 -4.10 4.15
C LEU A 29 -3.30 -3.45 2.99
N ILE A 30 -4.47 -3.99 2.67
CA ILE A 30 -5.36 -3.43 1.64
C ILE A 30 -6.17 -2.28 2.26
N LEU A 31 -5.74 -1.05 2.04
CA LEU A 31 -6.45 0.14 2.50
C LEU A 31 -7.47 0.60 1.45
N MET A 32 -8.76 0.45 1.75
CA MET A 32 -9.86 0.92 0.90
C MET A 32 -10.05 2.43 1.08
N LYS A 33 -9.27 3.23 0.35
CA LYS A 33 -9.36 4.70 0.38
C LYS A 33 -10.13 5.23 -0.82
N TYR A 34 -11.13 6.08 -0.56
CA TYR A 34 -11.88 6.73 -1.61
C TYR A 34 -10.98 7.72 -2.38
N PRO A 35 -11.15 7.88 -3.71
CA PRO A 35 -10.49 8.94 -4.46
C PRO A 35 -10.85 10.30 -3.86
N HIS A 36 -9.85 11.15 -3.67
CA HIS A 36 -10.01 12.52 -3.19
C HIS A 36 -9.19 13.46 -4.07
N PRO A 37 -9.74 14.60 -4.55
CA PRO A 37 -9.07 15.48 -5.51
C PRO A 37 -7.63 15.86 -5.13
N SER A 38 -7.33 16.06 -3.84
CA SER A 38 -5.96 16.38 -3.39
C SER A 38 -4.95 15.23 -3.49
N ASN A 39 -5.40 14.03 -3.80
CA ASN A 39 -4.62 12.78 -3.69
C ASN A 39 -4.81 11.85 -4.90
N VAL A 40 -5.56 12.25 -5.93
CA VAL A 40 -5.81 11.41 -7.10
C VAL A 40 -4.59 11.33 -8.02
N ASP A 41 -3.74 12.36 -8.02
CA ASP A 41 -2.56 12.40 -8.86
C ASP A 41 -1.54 11.32 -8.45
N GLY A 42 -1.16 10.50 -9.43
CA GLY A 42 -0.19 9.41 -9.24
C GLY A 42 -0.75 8.13 -8.63
N ARG A 43 -2.06 8.03 -8.34
CA ARG A 43 -2.68 6.82 -7.78
C ARG A 43 -3.50 6.07 -8.83
N VAL A 44 -3.43 4.73 -8.80
CA VAL A 44 -4.28 3.83 -9.58
C VAL A 44 -5.26 3.19 -8.62
N TYR A 45 -6.54 3.28 -8.96
CA TYR A 45 -7.62 2.65 -8.21
C TYR A 45 -8.02 1.35 -8.91
N ARG A 46 -8.42 0.35 -8.13
CA ARG A 46 -8.90 -0.93 -8.62
C ARG A 46 -10.31 -1.15 -8.11
N ASP A 47 -11.24 -1.44 -9.00
CA ASP A 47 -12.63 -1.73 -8.63
C ASP A 47 -12.77 -3.20 -8.18
N LYS A 48 -13.98 -3.55 -7.75
CA LYS A 48 -14.32 -4.93 -7.35
C LYS A 48 -14.25 -5.93 -8.51
N ASN A 49 -14.34 -5.47 -9.75
CA ASN A 49 -14.25 -6.29 -10.96
C ASN A 49 -12.80 -6.45 -11.44
N GLY A 50 -11.84 -5.85 -10.74
CA GLY A 50 -10.42 -5.91 -11.06
C GLY A 50 -9.97 -4.94 -12.14
N VAL A 51 -10.82 -4.01 -12.58
CA VAL A 51 -10.49 -2.97 -13.56
C VAL A 51 -9.67 -1.88 -12.86
N CYS A 52 -8.53 -1.54 -13.46
CA CYS A 52 -7.66 -0.46 -13.00
C CYS A 52 -8.02 0.85 -13.71
N TYR A 53 -8.21 1.92 -12.95
CA TYR A 53 -8.55 3.24 -13.47
C TYR A 53 -7.87 4.36 -12.69
N LYS A 54 -7.79 5.54 -13.31
CA LYS A 54 -7.20 6.75 -12.73
C LYS A 54 -8.22 7.89 -12.80
N TYR A 55 -8.22 8.74 -11.79
CA TYR A 55 -8.99 9.98 -11.80
C TYR A 55 -8.06 11.15 -12.13
N SER A 56 -8.58 12.10 -12.90
CA SER A 56 -7.97 13.42 -13.08
C SER A 56 -8.88 14.43 -12.40
N SER A 57 -8.35 15.20 -11.44
CA SER A 57 -9.07 16.31 -10.83
C SER A 57 -8.73 17.61 -11.55
N ASN A 58 -9.74 18.41 -11.86
CA ASN A 58 -9.56 19.77 -12.34
C ASN A 58 -10.14 20.72 -11.30
N GLU A 59 -9.46 21.83 -11.05
CA GLU A 59 -9.97 22.89 -10.21
C GLU A 59 -11.11 23.61 -10.93
N VAL A 60 -12.21 23.84 -10.20
CA VAL A 60 -13.40 24.51 -10.73
C VAL A 60 -13.82 25.60 -9.75
N ASN A 61 -14.41 26.67 -10.27
CA ASN A 61 -14.97 27.72 -9.43
C ASN A 61 -16.23 27.19 -8.71
N CYS A 62 -16.21 27.20 -7.37
CA CYS A 62 -17.28 26.68 -6.53
C CYS A 62 -18.59 27.48 -6.69
N ASP A 63 -18.51 28.81 -6.71
CA ASP A 63 -19.67 29.71 -6.78
C ASP A 63 -20.50 29.47 -8.05
N THR A 64 -19.81 29.18 -9.16
CA THR A 64 -20.47 28.90 -10.45
C THR A 64 -21.06 27.49 -10.54
N ASN A 65 -20.67 26.57 -9.66
CA ASN A 65 -20.97 25.14 -9.77
C ASN A 65 -21.69 24.56 -8.53
N GLU A 66 -22.25 25.40 -7.67
CA GLU A 66 -22.88 25.00 -6.39
C GLU A 66 -23.85 23.81 -6.53
N LYS A 67 -24.65 23.79 -7.60
CA LYS A 67 -25.65 22.72 -7.87
C LYS A 67 -25.04 21.34 -8.13
N THR A 68 -23.78 21.29 -8.52
CA THR A 68 -23.02 20.07 -8.84
C THR A 68 -22.22 19.56 -7.65
N LEU A 69 -22.07 20.37 -6.60
CA LEU A 69 -21.36 19.99 -5.39
C LEU A 69 -22.16 18.94 -4.63
N LYS A 70 -21.53 17.79 -4.36
CA LYS A 70 -22.09 16.74 -3.53
C LYS A 70 -21.27 16.64 -2.25
N GLN A 71 -21.95 16.50 -1.12
CA GLN A 71 -21.25 16.19 0.12
C GLN A 71 -20.62 14.81 0.02
N TYR A 72 -19.37 14.69 0.48
CA TYR A 72 -18.73 13.39 0.58
C TYR A 72 -19.54 12.53 1.56
N PRO A 73 -19.81 11.25 1.24
CA PRO A 73 -20.38 10.35 2.24
C PRO A 73 -19.41 10.28 3.41
N LEU A 74 -19.87 10.70 4.59
CA LEU A 74 -19.14 10.51 5.85
C LEU A 74 -18.92 9.00 6.01
N GLN A 75 -17.66 8.61 6.25
CA GLN A 75 -17.27 7.23 6.48
C GLN A 75 -17.63 6.78 7.89
#